data_AF-A0A534T6X7-F1
#
_entry.id   AF-A0A534T6X7-F1
#
_cell.length_a   1.000
_cell.length_b   1.000
_cell.length_c   1.000
_cell.angle_alpha   90.00
_cell.angle_beta   90.00
_cell.angle_gamma   90.00
#
_symmetry.space_group_name_H-M   'P 1'
#
loop_
_entity.id
_entity.type
_entity.pdbx_description
1 polymer ?
#
loop_
_entity_poly.entity_id
_entity_poly.type
_entity_poly.pdbx_seq_one_letter_code
_entity_poly.pdbx_strand_id
1 'polypeptide(L)'
;MADPRTVRLVLAAALAARAAWGASPCEEGRAQTGLALAAREGGLEIAAVDAGSAAAESGLHAGDTLVQVNAALPRSCADYARAVRDAREGKKALLLLVRRSTGTVPLALGPATWERAVATAPPPPPPEAPSVRALVATPAPAPVAPEAHASLDELEGELRALAPADRTPGQLADYSHRLLRLHRQVEALAARHVAGAGVVDGLRTVLRYFDAAEVAWAADESLRERERRPRHVPSSEAEPAPFFADSEAAATIEEFPFLRDAVSRDPRPGLIGESSGLWRPLQARALLWAHGREELERLTSWLGRAGR
;
A
#
# COMPACT_ATOMS: atom_id res chain seq x y z
N MET A 1 -28.84 -40.04 -41.45
CA MET A 1 -29.78 -39.98 -40.30
C MET A 1 -29.02 -40.42 -39.06
N ALA A 2 -28.60 -39.46 -38.24
CA ALA A 2 -27.95 -39.68 -36.95
C ALA A 2 -28.54 -38.66 -35.95
N ASP A 3 -28.81 -39.15 -34.75
CA ASP A 3 -29.76 -38.68 -33.72
C ASP A 3 -29.33 -37.37 -33.00
N PRO A 4 -30.22 -36.38 -32.79
CA PRO A 4 -29.92 -35.16 -32.04
C PRO A 4 -30.50 -35.25 -30.62
N ARG A 5 -29.71 -35.70 -29.63
CA ARG A 5 -30.15 -35.66 -28.23
C ARG A 5 -29.02 -35.33 -27.24
N THR A 6 -29.25 -34.22 -26.52
CA THR A 6 -28.82 -33.93 -25.14
C THR A 6 -27.37 -33.46 -24.93
N VAL A 7 -27.17 -32.14 -24.96
CA VAL A 7 -26.09 -31.47 -24.20
C VAL A 7 -26.73 -30.87 -22.95
N ARG A 8 -26.40 -31.45 -21.79
CA ARG A 8 -26.85 -31.01 -20.47
C ARG A 8 -26.09 -29.74 -20.07
N LEU A 9 -26.81 -28.64 -19.88
CA LEU A 9 -26.33 -27.45 -19.19
C LEU A 9 -26.07 -27.78 -17.72
N VAL A 10 -24.82 -27.66 -17.26
CA VAL A 10 -24.48 -27.65 -15.83
C VAL A 10 -24.43 -26.19 -15.39
N LEU A 11 -25.53 -25.70 -14.82
CA LEU A 11 -25.53 -24.47 -14.04
C LEU A 11 -24.82 -24.75 -12.70
N ALA A 12 -23.58 -24.30 -12.57
CA ALA A 12 -22.92 -24.24 -11.27
C ALA A 12 -23.48 -23.05 -10.49
N ALA A 13 -24.43 -23.32 -9.60
CA ALA A 13 -24.88 -22.37 -8.60
C ALA A 13 -23.76 -22.17 -7.57
N ALA A 14 -22.97 -21.11 -7.72
CA ALA A 14 -22.12 -20.62 -6.65
C ALA A 14 -23.02 -20.07 -5.53
N LEU A 15 -23.22 -20.88 -4.49
CA LEU A 15 -23.84 -20.47 -3.24
C LEU A 15 -23.07 -19.26 -2.70
N ALA A 16 -23.73 -18.10 -2.78
CA ALA A 16 -23.31 -16.90 -2.08
C ALA A 16 -23.04 -17.25 -0.62
N ALA A 17 -21.81 -16.99 -0.17
CA ALA A 17 -21.50 -16.86 1.24
C ALA A 17 -22.52 -15.84 1.80
N ARG A 18 -23.48 -16.33 2.58
CA ARG A 18 -24.37 -15.47 3.34
C ARG A 18 -23.45 -14.68 4.25
N ALA A 19 -23.22 -13.41 3.90
CA ALA A 19 -22.65 -12.43 4.79
C ALA A 19 -23.42 -12.54 6.10
N ALA A 20 -22.76 -13.06 7.13
CA ALA A 20 -23.27 -12.99 8.47
C ALA A 20 -23.24 -11.51 8.84
N TRP A 21 -24.38 -10.83 8.71
CA TRP A 21 -24.67 -9.62 9.45
C TRP A 21 -24.69 -9.97 10.93
N GLY A 22 -23.50 -10.10 11.52
CA GLY A 22 -23.29 -10.08 12.96
C GLY A 22 -22.91 -8.66 13.35
N ALA A 23 -23.46 -8.18 14.47
CA ALA A 23 -23.12 -6.90 15.07
C ALA A 23 -21.60 -6.61 15.02
N SER A 24 -21.22 -5.37 14.75
CA SER A 24 -19.82 -4.94 14.83
C SER A 24 -19.25 -5.37 16.19
N PRO A 25 -18.07 -6.02 16.21
CA PRO A 25 -17.49 -6.48 17.46
C PRO A 25 -17.24 -5.28 18.39
N CYS A 26 -17.56 -5.43 19.67
CA CYS A 26 -17.21 -4.48 20.70
C CYS A 26 -15.71 -4.64 20.99
N GLU A 27 -14.88 -3.78 20.39
CA GLU A 27 -13.41 -3.86 20.49
C GLU A 27 -12.77 -2.69 21.24
N GLU A 28 -13.55 -1.91 21.99
CA GLU A 28 -13.02 -0.80 22.79
C GLU A 28 -11.94 -1.32 23.76
N GLY A 29 -10.76 -0.70 23.69
CA GLY A 29 -9.59 -1.06 24.50
C GLY A 29 -8.93 -2.39 24.14
N ARG A 30 -9.32 -3.08 23.06
CA ARG A 30 -8.72 -4.36 22.64
C ARG A 30 -7.21 -4.30 22.50
N ALA A 31 -6.67 -3.17 22.05
CA ALA A 31 -5.23 -2.93 21.96
C ALA A 31 -4.49 -3.10 23.30
N GLN A 32 -5.14 -2.78 24.43
CA GLN A 32 -4.57 -2.91 25.78
C GLN A 32 -5.03 -4.19 26.48
N THR A 33 -6.30 -4.56 26.32
CA THR A 33 -6.92 -5.68 27.03
C THR A 33 -6.76 -7.01 26.29
N GLY A 34 -6.70 -6.99 24.96
CA GLY A 34 -6.81 -8.15 24.07
C GLY A 34 -8.19 -8.77 23.99
N LEU A 35 -9.25 -8.04 24.36
CA LEU A 35 -10.61 -8.55 24.44
C LEU A 35 -11.48 -8.03 23.27
N ALA A 36 -12.11 -8.95 22.55
CA ALA A 36 -13.17 -8.63 21.58
C ALA A 36 -14.49 -9.27 22.02
N LEU A 37 -15.57 -8.49 22.06
CA LEU A 37 -16.90 -8.99 22.39
C LEU A 37 -17.86 -8.90 21.20
N ALA A 38 -18.91 -9.68 21.23
CA ALA A 38 -20.02 -9.59 20.29
C ALA A 38 -21.34 -9.45 21.05
N ALA A 39 -22.25 -8.64 20.51
CA ALA A 39 -23.61 -8.56 21.02
C ALA A 39 -24.39 -9.82 20.62
N ARG A 40 -25.07 -10.43 21.58
CA ARG A 40 -25.90 -11.64 21.41
C ARG A 40 -27.25 -11.45 22.09
N GLU A 41 -28.20 -12.34 21.81
CA GLU A 41 -29.48 -12.35 22.49
C GLU A 41 -29.27 -12.51 24.00
N GLY A 42 -29.57 -11.46 24.78
CA GLY A 42 -29.45 -11.47 26.24
C GLY A 42 -28.13 -10.94 26.82
N GLY A 43 -27.21 -10.41 26.03
CA GLY A 43 -26.01 -9.72 26.56
C GLY A 43 -24.82 -9.64 25.62
N LEU A 44 -23.63 -9.45 26.20
CA LEU A 44 -22.36 -9.48 25.48
C LEU A 44 -21.66 -10.81 25.72
N GLU A 45 -21.08 -11.38 24.67
CA GLU A 45 -20.26 -12.59 24.73
C GLU A 45 -18.84 -12.25 24.30
N ILE A 46 -17.85 -12.87 24.93
CA ILE A 46 -16.45 -12.74 24.52
C ILE A 46 -16.27 -13.53 23.22
N ALA A 47 -16.08 -12.81 22.12
CA ALA A 47 -15.92 -13.38 20.80
C ALA A 47 -14.49 -13.87 20.56
N ALA A 48 -13.49 -13.13 21.06
CA ALA A 48 -12.09 -13.49 20.94
C ALA A 48 -11.25 -12.93 22.09
N VAL A 49 -10.14 -13.61 22.37
CA VAL A 49 -9.11 -13.19 23.33
C VAL A 49 -7.76 -13.33 22.63
N ASP A 50 -7.00 -12.24 22.57
CA ASP A 50 -5.69 -12.21 21.92
C ASP A 50 -4.67 -12.96 22.79
N ALA A 51 -3.83 -13.80 22.17
CA ALA A 51 -2.84 -14.59 22.89
C ALA A 51 -1.77 -13.68 23.55
N GLY A 52 -1.41 -13.95 24.81
CA GLY A 52 -0.45 -13.14 25.56
C GLY A 52 -0.97 -11.76 26.00
N SER A 53 -2.27 -11.50 25.83
CA SER A 53 -2.90 -10.27 26.29
C SER A 53 -3.23 -10.27 27.78
N ALA A 54 -3.56 -9.10 28.34
CA ALA A 54 -4.04 -9.00 29.72
C ALA A 54 -5.31 -9.84 29.97
N ALA A 55 -6.21 -9.95 28.99
CA ALA A 55 -7.39 -10.78 29.08
C ALA A 55 -7.05 -12.27 29.16
N ALA A 56 -6.08 -12.73 28.37
CA ALA A 56 -5.59 -14.10 28.43
C ALA A 56 -4.90 -14.41 29.76
N GLU A 57 -4.05 -13.48 30.24
CA GLU A 57 -3.36 -13.59 31.55
C GLU A 57 -4.36 -13.64 32.72
N SER A 58 -5.44 -12.87 32.64
CA SER A 58 -6.54 -12.90 33.61
C SER A 58 -7.47 -14.10 33.43
N GLY A 59 -7.22 -14.98 32.46
CA GLY A 59 -7.96 -16.22 32.26
C GLY A 59 -9.34 -16.06 31.65
N LEU A 60 -9.60 -15.01 30.87
CA LEU A 60 -10.80 -14.87 30.04
C LEU A 60 -10.69 -15.78 28.80
N HIS A 61 -11.82 -16.32 28.36
CA HIS A 61 -11.88 -17.21 27.20
C HIS A 61 -12.99 -16.79 26.22
N ALA A 62 -12.78 -17.07 24.93
CA ALA A 62 -13.85 -16.97 23.95
C ALA A 62 -15.01 -17.92 24.32
N GLY A 63 -16.24 -17.43 24.16
CA GLY A 63 -17.46 -18.12 24.60
C GLY A 63 -17.93 -17.74 26.01
N ASP A 64 -17.11 -17.05 26.81
CA ASP A 64 -17.54 -16.52 28.10
C ASP A 64 -18.65 -15.47 27.90
N THR A 65 -19.77 -15.57 28.61
CA THR A 65 -20.80 -14.52 28.58
C THR A 65 -20.49 -13.45 29.61
N LEU A 66 -20.36 -12.18 29.19
CA LEU A 66 -20.15 -11.06 30.09
C LEU A 66 -21.47 -10.72 30.83
N VAL A 67 -21.46 -10.94 32.13
CA VAL A 67 -22.59 -10.70 33.03
C VAL A 67 -22.51 -9.31 33.66
N GLN A 68 -21.30 -8.85 33.99
CA GLN A 68 -21.11 -7.56 34.65
C GLN A 68 -19.77 -6.94 34.27
N VAL A 69 -19.73 -5.63 34.11
CA VAL A 69 -18.52 -4.82 33.98
C VAL A 69 -18.56 -3.68 34.99
N ASN A 70 -17.55 -3.56 35.86
CA ASN A 70 -17.47 -2.51 36.91
C ASN A 70 -18.76 -2.32 37.71
N ALA A 71 -19.37 -3.41 38.19
CA ALA A 71 -20.64 -3.42 38.93
C ALA A 71 -21.92 -3.09 38.12
N ALA A 72 -21.85 -2.95 36.80
CA ALA A 72 -22.99 -2.71 35.92
C ALA A 72 -23.24 -3.89 34.96
N LEU A 73 -24.52 -4.15 34.64
CA LEU A 73 -24.92 -5.13 33.61
C LEU A 73 -24.84 -4.45 32.22
N PRO A 74 -23.86 -4.79 31.37
CA PRO A 74 -23.74 -4.16 30.05
C PRO A 74 -24.81 -4.71 29.11
N ARG A 75 -25.61 -3.82 28.51
CA ARG A 75 -26.67 -4.20 27.54
C ARG A 75 -26.23 -3.97 26.10
N SER A 76 -25.15 -3.22 25.88
CA SER A 76 -24.65 -2.85 24.57
C SER A 76 -23.13 -2.72 24.53
N CYS A 77 -22.54 -2.73 23.32
CA CYS A 77 -21.13 -2.39 23.13
C CYS A 77 -20.78 -1.00 23.68
N ALA A 78 -21.73 -0.06 23.65
CA ALA A 78 -21.51 1.30 24.16
C ALA A 78 -21.35 1.32 25.68
N ASP A 79 -22.07 0.47 26.41
CA ASP A 79 -21.95 0.34 27.87
C ASP A 79 -20.58 -0.24 28.25
N TYR A 80 -20.17 -1.30 27.55
CA TYR A 80 -18.83 -1.88 27.70
C TYR A 80 -17.76 -0.84 27.38
N ALA A 81 -17.89 -0.13 26.26
CA ALA A 81 -16.92 0.86 25.84
C ALA A 81 -16.78 2.01 26.86
N ARG A 82 -17.90 2.45 27.46
CA ARG A 82 -17.88 3.43 28.55
C ARG A 82 -17.10 2.90 29.75
N ALA A 83 -17.40 1.69 30.20
CA ALA A 83 -16.70 1.10 31.35
C ALA A 83 -15.19 0.95 31.13
N VAL A 84 -14.77 0.61 29.90
CA VAL A 84 -13.37 0.54 29.50
C VAL A 84 -12.71 1.92 29.54
N ARG A 85 -13.34 2.94 28.95
CA ARG A 85 -12.81 4.32 28.98
C ARG A 85 -12.68 4.85 30.40
N ASP A 86 -13.71 4.68 31.23
CA ASP A 86 -13.70 5.13 32.62
C ASP A 86 -12.57 4.44 33.42
N ALA A 87 -12.36 3.14 33.20
CA ALA A 87 -11.27 2.40 33.83
C ALA A 87 -9.90 2.88 33.34
N ARG A 88 -9.75 3.15 32.03
CA ARG A 88 -8.50 3.64 31.43
C ARG A 88 -8.15 5.05 31.90
N GLU A 89 -9.09 5.99 31.84
CA GLU A 89 -8.91 7.38 32.28
C GLU A 89 -8.60 7.46 33.77
N GLY A 90 -9.31 6.66 34.58
CA GLY A 90 -9.06 6.56 36.02
C GLY A 90 -7.83 5.74 36.39
N LYS A 91 -7.17 5.07 35.42
CA LYS A 91 -6.13 4.06 35.66
C LYS A 91 -6.53 3.01 36.70
N LYS A 92 -7.78 2.53 36.64
CA LYS A 92 -8.36 1.56 37.57
C LYS A 92 -8.45 0.17 36.95
N ALA A 93 -8.62 -0.85 37.77
CA ALA A 93 -8.90 -2.18 37.26
C ALA A 93 -10.26 -2.22 36.54
N LEU A 94 -10.35 -3.00 35.46
CA LEU A 94 -11.62 -3.35 34.82
C LEU A 94 -12.11 -4.67 35.43
N LEU A 95 -13.19 -4.61 36.20
CA LEU A 95 -13.78 -5.78 36.85
C LEU A 95 -14.80 -6.42 35.92
N LEU A 96 -14.66 -7.71 35.66
CA LEU A 96 -15.47 -8.48 34.73
C LEU A 96 -16.07 -9.67 35.46
N LEU A 97 -17.39 -9.82 35.41
CA LEU A 97 -18.07 -11.03 35.88
C LEU A 97 -18.50 -11.80 34.65
N VAL A 98 -17.98 -13.01 34.47
CA VAL A 98 -18.28 -13.84 33.30
C VAL A 98 -19.01 -15.11 33.71
N ARG A 99 -19.89 -15.60 32.84
CA ARG A 99 -20.60 -16.87 33.02
C ARG A 99 -20.04 -17.92 32.07
N ARG A 100 -19.76 -19.09 32.65
CA ARG A 100 -19.29 -20.32 32.03
C ARG A 100 -20.27 -21.46 32.30
N SER A 101 -20.05 -22.61 31.68
CA SER A 101 -20.79 -23.84 31.97
C SER A 101 -20.70 -24.28 33.44
N THR A 102 -19.61 -23.95 34.14
CA THR A 102 -19.35 -24.31 35.54
C THR A 102 -19.90 -23.29 36.56
N GLY A 103 -20.43 -22.15 36.10
CA GLY A 103 -20.92 -21.08 36.96
C GLY A 103 -20.40 -19.71 36.57
N THR A 104 -20.45 -18.76 37.51
CA THR A 104 -20.03 -17.38 37.29
C THR A 104 -18.67 -17.12 37.96
N VAL A 105 -17.73 -16.53 37.22
CA VAL A 105 -16.35 -16.30 37.66
C VAL A 105 -16.05 -14.80 37.62
N PRO A 106 -15.65 -14.18 38.75
CA PRO A 106 -15.15 -12.81 38.77
C PRO A 106 -13.69 -12.78 38.32
N LEU A 107 -13.39 -11.91 37.36
CA LEU A 107 -12.07 -11.69 36.78
C LEU A 107 -11.77 -10.18 36.76
N ALA A 108 -10.50 -9.81 36.70
CA ALA A 108 -10.09 -8.41 36.68
C ALA A 108 -8.91 -8.21 35.73
N LEU A 109 -8.96 -7.12 34.98
CA LEU A 109 -7.78 -6.57 34.30
C LEU A 109 -7.23 -5.45 35.18
N GLY A 110 -6.02 -5.61 35.70
CA GLY A 110 -5.45 -4.65 36.66
C GLY A 110 -5.10 -3.28 36.04
N PRO A 111 -4.79 -2.26 36.85
CA PRO A 111 -4.37 -0.93 36.37
C PRO A 111 -3.22 -0.97 35.37
N ALA A 112 -2.27 -1.91 35.56
CA ALA A 112 -1.13 -2.11 34.69
C ALA A 112 -1.53 -2.43 33.24
N THR A 113 -2.75 -2.96 33.00
CA THR A 113 -3.30 -3.18 31.65
C THR A 113 -3.27 -1.91 30.80
N TRP A 114 -3.50 -0.74 31.40
CA TRP A 114 -3.51 0.55 30.69
C TRP A 114 -2.12 1.11 30.41
N GLU A 115 -1.11 0.60 31.12
CA GLU A 115 0.29 0.99 30.99
C GLU A 115 1.06 0.02 30.09
N ARG A 116 0.47 -1.14 29.75
CA ARG A 116 1.04 -2.04 28.75
C ARG A 116 1.23 -1.26 27.46
N ALA A 117 2.48 -1.24 26.98
CA ALA A 117 2.75 -0.89 25.61
C ALA A 117 1.83 -1.78 24.77
N VAL A 118 0.90 -1.16 24.05
CA VAL A 118 0.19 -1.86 22.97
C VAL A 118 1.31 -2.47 22.14
N ALA A 119 1.32 -3.79 21.99
CA ALA A 119 2.10 -4.40 20.94
C ALA A 119 1.47 -3.92 19.63
N THR A 120 1.75 -2.67 19.27
CA THR A 120 1.57 -2.20 17.91
C THR A 120 2.37 -3.19 17.12
N ALA A 121 1.68 -3.96 16.26
CA ALA A 121 2.36 -4.62 15.16
C ALA A 121 3.42 -3.63 14.66
N PRO A 122 4.69 -4.07 14.47
CA PRO A 122 5.71 -3.19 13.93
C PRO A 122 5.07 -2.40 12.81
N PRO A 123 5.18 -1.05 12.79
CA PRO A 123 4.58 -0.27 11.71
C PRO A 123 4.93 -0.99 10.41
N PRO A 124 3.96 -1.17 9.49
CA PRO A 124 4.23 -1.89 8.26
C PRO A 124 5.54 -1.33 7.69
N PRO A 125 6.45 -2.19 7.19
CA PRO A 125 7.71 -1.72 6.65
C PRO A 125 7.40 -0.56 5.70
N PRO A 126 8.19 0.54 5.74
CA PRO A 126 7.92 1.70 4.91
C PRO A 126 7.69 1.21 3.47
N PRO A 127 6.70 1.79 2.75
CA PRO A 127 6.41 1.35 1.40
C PRO A 127 7.71 1.29 0.60
N GLU A 128 8.00 0.15 -0.01
CA GLU A 128 9.13 0.05 -0.92
C GLU A 128 8.68 0.59 -2.28
N ALA A 129 9.56 1.31 -2.97
CA ALA A 129 9.29 1.74 -4.33
C ALA A 129 9.00 0.52 -5.23
N PRO A 130 8.13 0.66 -6.25
CA PRO A 130 7.86 -0.41 -7.22
C PRO A 130 9.17 -1.02 -7.74
N SER A 131 9.36 -2.34 -7.64
CA SER A 131 10.63 -2.96 -8.04
C SER A 131 10.41 -4.29 -8.74
N VAL A 132 11.29 -4.58 -9.71
CA VAL A 132 11.36 -5.89 -10.36
C VAL A 132 12.06 -6.94 -9.50
N ARG A 133 12.57 -6.60 -8.30
CA ARG A 133 13.34 -7.50 -7.43
C ARG A 133 12.63 -8.82 -7.16
N ALA A 134 11.34 -8.77 -6.79
CA ALA A 134 10.57 -9.98 -6.51
C ALA A 134 10.38 -10.83 -7.77
N LEU A 135 10.14 -10.20 -8.92
CA LEU A 135 10.03 -10.86 -10.22
C LEU A 135 11.34 -11.58 -10.58
N VAL A 136 12.48 -10.87 -10.52
CA VAL A 136 13.78 -11.43 -10.94
C VAL A 136 14.37 -12.44 -9.97
N ALA A 137 13.79 -12.58 -8.77
CA ALA A 137 14.09 -13.67 -7.85
C ALA A 137 13.47 -15.00 -8.30
N THR A 138 12.48 -14.97 -9.19
CA THR A 138 11.92 -16.19 -9.80
C THR A 138 12.84 -16.69 -10.93
N PRO A 139 12.83 -18.00 -11.25
CA PRO A 139 13.55 -18.53 -12.41
C PRO A 139 13.18 -17.76 -13.67
N ALA A 140 14.18 -17.41 -14.48
CA ALA A 140 13.95 -16.73 -15.74
C ALA A 140 13.02 -17.57 -16.63
N PRO A 141 12.11 -16.93 -17.39
CA PRO A 141 11.13 -17.65 -18.20
C PRO A 141 11.86 -18.52 -19.24
N ALA A 142 11.19 -19.58 -19.70
CA ALA A 142 11.68 -20.39 -20.81
C ALA A 142 12.04 -19.50 -22.03
N PRO A 143 12.92 -19.96 -22.94
CA PRO A 143 13.50 -19.12 -23.98
C PRO A 143 12.43 -18.30 -24.71
N VAL A 144 12.62 -16.99 -24.74
CA VAL A 144 11.68 -16.12 -25.44
C VAL A 144 11.82 -16.37 -26.94
N ALA A 145 10.72 -16.28 -27.69
CA ALA A 145 10.79 -16.44 -29.13
C ALA A 145 11.76 -15.41 -29.74
N PRO A 146 12.51 -15.72 -30.83
CA PRO A 146 13.46 -14.77 -31.43
C PRO A 146 12.86 -13.41 -31.80
N GLU A 147 11.59 -13.40 -32.23
CA GLU A 147 10.82 -12.18 -32.52
C GLU A 147 10.60 -11.30 -31.28
N ALA A 148 10.48 -11.93 -30.10
CA ALA A 148 10.37 -11.24 -28.84
C ALA A 148 11.71 -10.63 -28.43
N HIS A 149 12.85 -11.31 -28.67
CA HIS A 149 14.18 -10.77 -28.37
C HIS A 149 14.43 -9.46 -29.11
N ALA A 150 14.18 -9.40 -30.43
CA ALA A 150 14.35 -8.18 -31.21
C ALA A 150 13.48 -7.02 -30.69
N SER A 151 12.22 -7.31 -30.34
CA SER A 151 11.31 -6.30 -29.77
C SER A 151 11.76 -5.83 -28.38
N LEU A 152 12.29 -6.73 -27.55
CA LEU A 152 12.78 -6.41 -26.20
C LEU A 152 14.09 -5.62 -26.25
N ASP A 153 14.99 -5.95 -27.17
CA ASP A 153 16.25 -5.22 -27.38
C ASP A 153 15.98 -3.77 -27.87
N GLU A 154 14.99 -3.61 -28.77
CA GLU A 154 14.53 -2.28 -29.22
C GLU A 154 13.95 -1.46 -28.05
N LEU A 155 13.04 -2.06 -27.27
CA LEU A 155 12.46 -1.44 -26.06
C LEU A 155 13.52 -1.05 -25.04
N GLU A 156 14.49 -1.93 -24.77
CA GLU A 156 15.61 -1.69 -23.86
C GLU A 156 16.46 -0.50 -24.34
N GLY A 157 16.76 -0.44 -25.65
CA GLY A 157 17.46 0.67 -26.26
C GLY A 157 16.72 2.00 -26.14
N GLU A 158 15.41 2.00 -26.44
CA GLU A 158 14.55 3.19 -26.33
C GLU A 158 14.42 3.68 -24.88
N LEU A 159 14.24 2.77 -23.90
CA LEU A 159 14.20 3.10 -22.47
C LEU A 159 15.52 3.71 -21.98
N ARG A 160 16.68 3.15 -22.37
CA ARG A 160 17.97 3.76 -22.03
C ARG A 160 18.15 5.14 -22.65
N ALA A 161 17.59 5.37 -23.83
CA ALA A 161 17.66 6.67 -24.51
C ALA A 161 16.76 7.75 -23.88
N LEU A 162 15.76 7.38 -23.06
CA LEU A 162 14.93 8.36 -22.34
C LEU A 162 15.69 9.13 -21.26
N ALA A 163 16.69 8.49 -20.62
CA ALA A 163 17.44 9.06 -19.52
C ALA A 163 18.96 8.87 -19.72
N PRO A 164 19.55 9.57 -20.71
CA PRO A 164 20.98 9.49 -20.97
C PRO A 164 21.77 9.92 -19.73
N ALA A 165 22.84 9.18 -19.39
CA ALA A 165 23.63 9.44 -18.18
C ALA A 165 24.49 10.71 -18.27
N ASP A 166 24.79 11.15 -19.49
CA ASP A 166 25.84 12.12 -19.81
C ASP A 166 25.32 13.36 -20.57
N ARG A 167 24.01 13.45 -20.85
CA ARG A 167 23.44 14.53 -21.68
C ARG A 167 22.32 15.28 -20.98
N THR A 168 22.25 16.58 -21.30
CA THR A 168 21.10 17.40 -20.96
C THR A 168 19.87 16.81 -21.62
N PRO A 169 18.81 16.50 -20.85
CA PRO A 169 17.59 15.96 -21.42
C PRO A 169 16.97 16.99 -22.38
N GLY A 170 16.26 16.50 -23.40
CA GLY A 170 15.66 17.29 -24.48
C GLY A 170 14.50 18.18 -24.01
N GLN A 171 13.41 18.29 -24.78
CA GLN A 171 12.22 19.00 -24.31
C GLN A 171 11.27 18.03 -23.59
N LEU A 172 10.48 18.53 -22.63
CA LEU A 172 9.45 17.73 -21.96
C LEU A 172 8.49 17.09 -22.98
N ALA A 173 8.03 17.83 -23.99
CA ALA A 173 7.15 17.29 -25.03
C ALA A 173 7.77 16.12 -25.81
N ASP A 174 9.09 16.18 -26.09
CA ASP A 174 9.79 15.09 -26.77
C ASP A 174 9.88 13.86 -25.86
N TYR A 175 10.10 14.07 -24.56
CA TYR A 175 10.10 13.03 -23.55
C TYR A 175 8.73 12.35 -23.42
N SER A 176 7.67 13.12 -23.22
CA SER A 176 6.28 12.64 -23.14
C SER A 176 5.91 11.81 -24.37
N HIS A 177 6.25 12.29 -25.57
CA HIS A 177 5.92 11.58 -26.81
C HIS A 177 6.64 10.23 -26.94
N ARG A 178 7.91 10.15 -26.50
CA ARG A 178 8.66 8.88 -26.47
C ARG A 178 8.10 7.93 -25.41
N LEU A 179 7.74 8.44 -24.23
CA LEU A 179 7.18 7.64 -23.15
C LEU A 179 5.81 7.04 -23.53
N LEU A 180 4.96 7.83 -24.19
CA LEU A 180 3.70 7.36 -24.77
C LEU A 180 3.88 6.31 -25.87
N ARG A 181 4.98 6.36 -26.63
CA ARG A 181 5.31 5.34 -27.62
C ARG A 181 5.72 4.03 -26.94
N LEU A 182 6.60 4.10 -25.95
CA LEU A 182 7.06 2.96 -25.17
C LEU A 182 5.90 2.23 -24.47
N HIS A 183 4.99 2.97 -23.84
CA HIS A 183 3.77 2.40 -23.26
C HIS A 183 2.97 1.59 -24.29
N ARG A 184 2.74 2.16 -25.48
CA ARG A 184 2.02 1.47 -26.55
C ARG A 184 2.75 0.23 -27.05
N GLN A 185 4.08 0.27 -27.15
CA GLN A 185 4.87 -0.90 -27.55
C GLN A 185 4.80 -2.02 -26.49
N VAL A 186 4.89 -1.69 -25.20
CA VAL A 186 4.75 -2.65 -24.09
C VAL A 186 3.35 -3.28 -24.08
N GLU A 187 2.29 -2.48 -24.26
CA GLU A 187 0.93 -3.01 -24.33
C GLU A 187 0.68 -3.85 -25.59
N ALA A 188 1.27 -3.47 -26.73
CA ALA A 188 1.21 -4.29 -27.95
C ALA A 188 1.94 -5.64 -27.77
N LEU A 189 3.07 -5.65 -27.06
CA LEU A 189 3.79 -6.88 -26.72
C LEU A 189 2.93 -7.79 -25.82
N ALA A 190 2.26 -7.20 -24.83
CA ALA A 190 1.34 -7.88 -23.93
C ALA A 190 0.14 -8.49 -24.68
N ALA A 191 -0.51 -7.71 -25.54
CA ALA A 191 -1.68 -8.13 -26.30
C ALA A 191 -1.38 -9.25 -27.31
N ARG A 192 -0.17 -9.28 -27.87
CA ARG A 192 0.25 -10.35 -28.79
C ARG A 192 0.71 -11.62 -28.05
N HIS A 193 0.81 -11.58 -26.71
CA HIS A 193 1.35 -12.67 -25.89
C HIS A 193 2.74 -13.16 -26.34
N VAL A 194 3.54 -12.26 -26.92
CA VAL A 194 4.89 -12.55 -27.45
C VAL A 194 5.93 -12.64 -26.33
N ALA A 195 5.68 -11.97 -25.21
CA ALA A 195 6.47 -12.06 -23.98
C ALA A 195 5.62 -12.59 -22.82
N GLY A 196 6.25 -13.28 -21.86
CA GLY A 196 5.58 -13.76 -20.66
C GLY A 196 5.04 -12.60 -19.80
N ALA A 197 3.93 -12.83 -19.08
CA ALA A 197 3.28 -11.81 -18.25
C ALA A 197 4.24 -11.11 -17.28
N GLY A 198 5.14 -11.88 -16.64
CA GLY A 198 6.15 -11.32 -15.74
C GLY A 198 7.11 -10.33 -16.44
N VAL A 199 7.47 -10.57 -17.70
CA VAL A 199 8.33 -9.64 -18.47
C VAL A 199 7.61 -8.32 -18.72
N VAL A 200 6.34 -8.41 -19.13
CA VAL A 200 5.49 -7.23 -19.37
C VAL A 200 5.30 -6.44 -18.07
N ASP A 201 5.01 -7.12 -16.96
CA ASP A 201 4.85 -6.47 -15.66
C ASP A 201 6.16 -5.82 -15.17
N GLY A 202 7.31 -6.44 -15.47
CA GLY A 202 8.63 -5.85 -15.25
C GLY A 202 8.84 -4.57 -16.06
N LEU A 203 8.50 -4.58 -17.35
CA LEU A 203 8.60 -3.40 -18.22
C LEU A 203 7.66 -2.27 -17.78
N ARG A 204 6.43 -2.59 -17.37
CA ARG A 204 5.48 -1.62 -16.79
C ARG A 204 6.02 -1.04 -15.49
N THR A 205 6.63 -1.87 -14.64
CA THR A 205 7.26 -1.42 -13.38
C THR A 205 8.40 -0.44 -13.66
N VAL A 206 9.23 -0.72 -14.66
CA VAL A 206 10.30 0.18 -15.09
C VAL A 206 9.72 1.50 -15.62
N LEU A 207 8.69 1.45 -16.47
CA LEU A 207 8.04 2.65 -17.03
C LEU A 207 7.50 3.60 -15.96
N ARG A 208 6.97 3.09 -14.84
CA ARG A 208 6.49 3.93 -13.72
C ARG A 208 7.56 4.92 -13.21
N TYR A 209 8.84 4.55 -13.22
CA TYR A 209 9.92 5.46 -12.84
C TYR A 209 10.08 6.63 -13.83
N PHE A 210 9.90 6.36 -15.12
CA PHE A 210 9.99 7.36 -16.18
C PHE A 210 8.73 8.24 -16.21
N ASP A 211 7.55 7.69 -15.90
CA ASP A 211 6.31 8.48 -15.72
C ASP A 211 6.46 9.46 -14.54
N ALA A 212 6.92 8.98 -13.39
CA ALA A 212 7.20 9.82 -12.24
C ALA A 212 8.26 10.90 -12.55
N ALA A 213 9.24 10.59 -13.41
CA ALA A 213 10.25 11.55 -13.84
C ALA A 213 9.65 12.65 -14.74
N GLU A 214 8.60 12.33 -15.52
CA GLU A 214 7.81 13.30 -16.26
C GLU A 214 7.11 14.29 -15.31
N VAL A 215 6.49 13.79 -14.24
CA VAL A 215 5.83 14.63 -13.21
C VAL A 215 6.83 15.61 -12.58
N ALA A 216 8.02 15.12 -12.21
CA ALA A 216 9.09 15.98 -11.69
C ALA A 216 9.55 17.03 -12.71
N TRP A 217 9.64 16.66 -13.99
CA TRP A 217 9.99 17.61 -15.04
C TRP A 217 8.89 18.66 -15.25
N ALA A 218 7.63 18.27 -15.30
CA ALA A 218 6.50 19.18 -15.45
C ALA A 218 6.44 20.21 -14.32
N ALA A 219 6.80 19.83 -13.09
CA ALA A 219 6.90 20.74 -11.96
C ALA A 219 8.00 21.81 -12.12
N ASP A 220 9.16 21.45 -12.67
CA ASP A 220 10.25 22.38 -13.01
C ASP A 220 9.85 23.34 -14.15
N GLU A 221 9.23 22.85 -15.23
CA GLU A 221 8.71 23.72 -16.30
C GLU A 221 7.65 24.70 -15.78
N SER A 222 6.72 24.22 -14.94
CA SER A 222 5.70 25.07 -14.32
C SER A 222 6.30 26.17 -13.44
N LEU A 223 7.42 25.89 -12.76
CA LEU A 223 8.15 26.90 -11.99
C LEU A 223 8.79 27.93 -12.92
N ARG A 224 9.50 27.48 -13.96
CA ARG A 224 10.09 28.38 -14.97
C ARG A 224 9.06 29.31 -15.60
N GLU A 225 7.89 28.78 -15.96
CA GLU A 225 6.81 29.57 -16.56
C GLU A 225 6.28 30.65 -15.60
N ARG A 226 6.06 30.29 -14.32
CA ARG A 226 5.64 31.23 -13.27
C ARG A 226 6.66 32.36 -13.08
N GLU A 227 7.94 32.03 -13.13
CA GLU A 227 9.04 32.99 -13.01
C GLU A 227 9.37 33.74 -14.31
N ARG A 228 8.71 33.37 -15.42
CA ARG A 228 9.00 33.86 -16.79
C ARG A 228 10.46 33.67 -17.18
N ARG A 229 11.06 32.58 -16.70
CA ARG A 229 12.46 32.24 -16.95
C ARG A 229 12.63 31.66 -18.36
N PRO A 230 13.55 32.21 -19.18
CA PRO A 230 13.81 31.65 -20.50
C PRO A 230 14.41 30.24 -20.42
N ARG A 231 14.02 29.36 -21.34
CA ARG A 231 14.46 27.94 -21.36
C ARG A 231 15.96 27.72 -21.50
N HIS A 232 16.69 28.67 -22.09
CA HIS A 232 18.14 28.58 -22.21
C HIS A 232 18.88 28.84 -20.89
N VAL A 233 18.17 29.34 -19.87
CA VAL A 233 18.73 29.56 -18.53
C VAL A 233 18.58 28.26 -17.74
N PRO A 234 19.69 27.58 -17.36
CA PRO A 234 19.63 26.31 -16.64
C PRO A 234 19.02 26.52 -15.26
N SER A 235 18.08 25.67 -14.83
CA SER A 235 17.58 25.65 -13.44
C SER A 235 18.65 25.17 -12.46
N SER A 236 18.59 25.62 -11.21
CA SER A 236 19.47 25.11 -10.16
C SER A 236 18.88 23.83 -9.54
N GLU A 237 19.72 22.83 -9.26
CA GLU A 237 19.29 21.63 -8.52
C GLU A 237 18.75 21.94 -7.11
N ALA A 238 19.17 23.06 -6.54
CA ALA A 238 18.73 23.50 -5.21
C ALA A 238 17.36 24.19 -5.21
N GLU A 239 16.79 24.46 -6.38
CA GLU A 239 15.59 25.29 -6.54
C GLU A 239 14.30 24.50 -6.19
N PRO A 240 13.58 24.88 -5.11
CA PRO A 240 12.39 24.14 -4.71
C PRO A 240 11.16 24.62 -5.48
N ALA A 241 10.35 23.67 -5.97
CA ALA A 241 9.02 23.94 -6.48
C ALA A 241 7.95 23.66 -5.40
N PRO A 242 6.81 24.37 -5.41
CA PRO A 242 5.69 24.05 -4.53
C PRO A 242 4.95 22.78 -4.98
N PHE A 243 4.43 22.01 -4.03
CA PHE A 243 3.49 20.91 -4.26
C PHE A 243 2.42 20.88 -3.15
N PHE A 244 1.32 20.16 -3.38
CA PHE A 244 0.17 20.05 -2.47
C PHE A 244 -0.13 18.58 -2.20
N ALA A 245 -0.80 18.27 -1.09
CA ALA A 245 -1.06 16.90 -0.64
C ALA A 245 -1.85 16.06 -1.67
N ASP A 246 -2.67 16.71 -2.48
CA ASP A 246 -3.52 16.13 -3.51
C ASP A 246 -2.98 16.32 -4.95
N SER A 247 -1.70 16.70 -5.10
CA SER A 247 -1.05 16.82 -6.41
C SER A 247 -0.37 15.53 -6.89
N GLU A 248 -0.14 15.42 -8.21
CA GLU A 248 0.63 14.30 -8.79
C GLU A 248 2.04 14.18 -8.21
N ALA A 249 2.64 15.29 -7.78
CA ALA A 249 3.93 15.29 -7.12
C ALA A 249 3.87 14.61 -5.74
N ALA A 250 2.82 14.87 -4.95
CA ALA A 250 2.62 14.16 -3.69
C ALA A 250 2.39 12.66 -3.91
N ALA A 251 1.53 12.29 -4.87
CA ALA A 251 1.30 10.89 -5.24
C ALA A 251 2.60 10.20 -5.68
N THR A 252 3.44 10.89 -6.45
CA THR A 252 4.76 10.41 -6.88
C THR A 252 5.72 10.19 -5.70
N ILE A 253 5.75 11.12 -4.72
CA ILE A 253 6.58 11.01 -3.51
C ILE A 253 6.12 9.84 -2.62
N GLU A 254 4.81 9.59 -2.55
CA GLU A 254 4.24 8.46 -1.82
C GLU A 254 4.55 7.12 -2.49
N GLU A 255 4.46 7.06 -3.82
CA GLU A 255 4.77 5.87 -4.61
C GLU A 255 6.27 5.52 -4.61
N PHE A 256 7.13 6.54 -4.58
CA PHE A 256 8.59 6.38 -4.59
C PHE A 256 9.22 7.02 -3.34
N PRO A 257 9.25 6.34 -2.19
CA PRO A 257 9.63 6.97 -0.91
C PRO A 257 11.06 7.49 -0.81
N PHE A 258 11.98 7.03 -1.66
CA PHE A 258 13.32 7.62 -1.77
C PHE A 258 13.29 9.09 -2.24
N LEU A 259 12.19 9.54 -2.88
CA LEU A 259 12.00 10.95 -3.25
C LEU A 259 11.85 11.89 -2.06
N ARG A 260 11.67 11.36 -0.84
CA ARG A 260 11.75 12.16 0.38
C ARG A 260 13.08 12.91 0.51
N ASP A 261 14.16 12.40 -0.09
CA ASP A 261 15.45 13.10 -0.15
C ASP A 261 15.40 14.39 -0.98
N ALA A 262 14.45 14.49 -1.92
CA ALA A 262 14.21 15.70 -2.70
C ALA A 262 13.19 16.65 -2.03
N VAL A 263 12.48 16.22 -0.98
CA VAL A 263 11.50 17.04 -0.24
C VAL A 263 12.19 17.89 0.80
N SER A 264 12.04 19.21 0.69
CA SER A 264 12.57 20.17 1.66
C SER A 264 11.56 20.51 2.76
N ARG A 265 10.25 20.43 2.44
CA ARG A 265 9.16 20.71 3.38
C ARG A 265 7.89 19.99 2.94
N ASP A 266 7.23 19.31 3.86
CA ASP A 266 5.91 18.73 3.61
C ASP A 266 4.78 19.77 3.60
N PRO A 267 3.72 19.54 2.80
CA PRO A 267 2.49 20.30 2.94
C PRO A 267 1.90 20.12 4.32
N ARG A 268 1.24 21.17 4.84
CA ARG A 268 0.59 21.10 6.17
C ARG A 268 -0.83 21.63 6.11
N PRO A 269 -1.78 20.93 6.76
CA PRO A 269 -3.14 21.45 6.93
C PRO A 269 -3.09 22.70 7.80
N GLY A 270 -3.76 23.76 7.36
CA GLY A 270 -3.90 25.03 8.08
C GLY A 270 -5.32 25.25 8.59
N LEU A 271 -5.49 26.30 9.40
CA LEU A 271 -6.81 26.77 9.86
C LEU A 271 -7.74 27.16 8.70
N ILE A 272 -7.15 27.62 7.58
CA ILE A 272 -7.85 27.94 6.33
C ILE A 272 -7.01 27.37 5.19
N GLY A 273 -7.45 26.24 4.61
CA GLY A 273 -6.77 25.58 3.50
C GLY A 273 -5.44 24.92 3.87
N GLU A 274 -4.68 24.53 2.86
CA GLU A 274 -3.39 23.85 2.99
C GLU A 274 -2.23 24.80 2.68
N SER A 275 -1.14 24.67 3.43
CA SER A 275 0.14 25.27 3.08
C SER A 275 0.94 24.32 2.18
N SER A 276 1.50 24.86 1.09
CA SER A 276 2.24 24.05 0.12
C SER A 276 3.52 23.43 0.71
N GLY A 277 3.79 22.20 0.31
CA GLY A 277 5.10 21.58 0.43
C GLY A 277 6.09 22.20 -0.54
N LEU A 278 7.37 21.87 -0.35
CA LEU A 278 8.48 22.26 -1.22
C LEU A 278 9.34 21.02 -1.51
N TRP A 279 9.63 20.80 -2.79
CA TRP A 279 10.47 19.69 -3.25
C TRP A 279 11.36 20.16 -4.40
N ARG A 280 12.46 19.45 -4.67
CA ARG A 280 13.47 19.77 -5.68
C ARG A 280 13.27 18.90 -6.93
N PRO A 281 12.60 19.39 -7.99
CA PRO A 281 12.15 18.52 -9.07
C PRO A 281 13.29 18.01 -9.95
N LEU A 282 14.36 18.80 -10.14
CA LEU A 282 15.56 18.34 -10.87
C LEU A 282 16.24 17.16 -10.14
N GLN A 283 16.38 17.27 -8.82
CA GLN A 283 16.94 16.19 -8.00
C GLN A 283 16.03 14.96 -8.03
N ALA A 284 14.71 15.14 -7.86
CA ALA A 284 13.74 14.05 -7.90
C ALA A 284 13.80 13.29 -9.25
N ARG A 285 13.84 14.02 -10.36
CA ARG A 285 13.99 13.44 -11.71
C ARG A 285 15.29 12.64 -11.86
N ALA A 286 16.41 13.17 -11.35
CA ALA A 286 17.69 12.48 -11.41
C ALA A 286 17.67 11.16 -10.60
N LEU A 287 17.06 11.17 -9.41
CA LEU A 287 16.86 9.96 -8.60
C LEU A 287 15.99 8.93 -9.33
N LEU A 288 14.86 9.36 -9.89
CA LEU A 288 13.96 8.48 -10.64
C LEU A 288 14.62 7.84 -11.85
N TRP A 289 15.40 8.61 -12.62
CA TRP A 289 16.18 8.06 -13.72
C TRP A 289 17.28 7.10 -13.27
N ALA A 290 17.96 7.38 -12.16
CA ALA A 290 18.97 6.48 -11.61
C ALA A 290 18.34 5.13 -11.23
N HIS A 291 17.29 5.15 -10.41
CA HIS A 291 16.60 3.93 -9.98
C HIS A 291 15.91 3.20 -11.14
N GLY A 292 15.27 3.92 -12.06
CA GLY A 292 14.64 3.31 -13.25
C GLY A 292 15.65 2.57 -14.13
N ARG A 293 16.87 3.10 -14.29
CA ARG A 293 17.96 2.40 -14.99
C ARG A 293 18.43 1.16 -14.25
N GLU A 294 18.54 1.21 -12.92
CA GLU A 294 18.90 0.04 -12.11
C GLU A 294 17.84 -1.08 -12.22
N GLU A 295 16.55 -0.75 -12.17
CA GLU A 295 15.47 -1.73 -12.33
C GLU A 295 15.48 -2.32 -13.76
N LEU A 296 15.75 -1.50 -14.78
CA LEU A 296 15.92 -1.98 -16.15
C LEU A 296 17.11 -2.94 -16.26
N GLU A 297 18.27 -2.60 -15.70
CA GLU A 297 19.46 -3.45 -15.70
C GLU A 297 19.22 -4.79 -14.99
N ARG A 298 18.49 -4.78 -13.87
CA ARG A 298 18.09 -6.01 -13.17
C ARG A 298 17.19 -6.87 -14.05
N LEU A 299 16.21 -6.27 -14.71
CA LEU A 299 15.28 -6.97 -15.59
C LEU A 299 16.00 -7.60 -16.79
N THR A 300 16.86 -6.84 -17.46
CA THR A 300 17.56 -7.31 -18.67
C THR A 300 18.63 -8.35 -18.32
N SER A 301 19.30 -8.21 -17.17
CA SER A 301 20.20 -9.25 -16.65
C SER A 301 19.47 -10.55 -16.32
N TRP A 302 18.26 -10.45 -15.77
CA TRP A 302 17.42 -11.62 -15.48
C TRP A 302 16.99 -12.34 -16.77
N LEU A 303 16.58 -11.59 -17.80
CA LEU A 303 16.30 -12.14 -19.13
C LEU A 303 17.53 -12.77 -19.78
N GLY A 304 18.70 -12.16 -19.65
CA GLY A 304 19.96 -12.68 -20.18
C GLY A 304 20.38 -14.02 -19.58
N ARG A 305 20.01 -14.30 -18.32
CA ARG A 305 20.25 -15.62 -17.68
C ARG A 305 19.37 -16.75 -18.25
N ALA A 306 18.25 -16.42 -18.89
CA ALA A 306 17.36 -17.40 -19.53
C ALA A 306 17.90 -17.95 -20.87
N GLY A 307 19.00 -17.39 -21.38
CA GLY A 307 19.55 -17.69 -22.69
C GLY A 307 18.90 -16.82 -23.77
N ARG A 308 19.71 -15.93 -24.35
CA ARG A 308 19.44 -15.30 -25.65
C ARG A 308 19.67 -16.31 -26.77
#